data_AF-A0A931T233-F1
#
_entry.id   AF-A0A931T233-F1
#
_cell.length_a   1.000
_cell.length_b   1.000
_cell.length_c   1.000
_cell.angle_alpha   90.00
_cell.angle_beta   90.00
_cell.angle_gamma   90.00
#
_symmetry.space_group_name_H-M   'P 1'
#
loop_
_entity.id
_entity.type
_entity.pdbx_description
1 polymer ?
#
loop_
_entity_poly.entity_id
_entity_poly.type
_entity_poly.pdbx_seq_one_letter_code
_entity_poly.pdbx_strand_id
1 'polypeptide(L)'
;TATTVLNADSSADGSDTNIDSIGALPIGLVTAGVGDVNLTSSAAMTDTNGALNNVTATNLTLSAVSGIGLSTDLLDTTVSGLEAETDTGGIHVSNTGDLSIGGVTGLLGGAVVNTSGDITLINAGDVSIVDTVDNDLVDVDGGTGSVTIQANGATSDILTGNGDTAIETVSGDINLSAGQDILLGDSTADEFGDVLSGGNLNLTAGRDLILDDDTFAHSNESGLGGNIVANAVNDIILTDTNSAGAEFQAHGDGSVTLNAGGDVTMTAGSNGVETDGAGAITMTANGSVVLDSAVTGGGNVTITATTGSITDANAGSNNVTAPVIDLNAATGVGVADAL
;
A
#
# COMPACT_ATOMS: atom_id res chain seq x y z
N THR A 1 27.83 21.80 3.69
CA THR A 1 26.41 22.02 4.00
C THR A 1 25.98 23.30 3.32
N ALA A 2 24.96 23.26 2.46
CA ALA A 2 24.34 24.51 2.03
C ALA A 2 23.64 25.10 3.27
N THR A 3 23.99 26.33 3.65
CA THR A 3 23.31 27.05 4.74
C THR A 3 22.23 27.98 4.19
N THR A 4 22.12 28.06 2.86
CA THR A 4 21.18 28.89 2.14
C THR A 4 20.03 28.01 1.67
N VAL A 5 18.83 28.38 2.08
CA VAL A 5 17.58 27.81 1.59
C VAL A 5 17.53 27.93 0.05
N LEU A 6 17.20 26.83 -0.61
CA LEU A 6 16.92 26.79 -2.04
C LEU A 6 15.56 27.41 -2.30
N ASN A 7 15.55 28.49 -3.08
CA ASN A 7 14.34 29.00 -3.71
C ASN A 7 14.57 29.11 -5.21
N ALA A 8 13.67 28.57 -6.01
CA ALA A 8 13.74 28.60 -7.47
C ALA A 8 12.34 28.79 -8.06
N ASP A 9 12.26 29.56 -9.14
CA ASP A 9 11.01 29.83 -9.85
C ASP A 9 11.29 29.86 -11.35
N SER A 10 10.81 28.85 -12.05
CA SER A 10 10.76 28.75 -13.51
C SER A 10 9.32 28.73 -14.03
N SER A 11 8.34 29.02 -13.18
CA SER A 11 6.90 28.88 -13.48
C SER A 11 6.42 29.77 -14.62
N ALA A 12 7.07 30.93 -14.83
CA ALA A 12 6.73 31.85 -15.93
C ALA A 12 6.96 31.23 -17.32
N ASP A 13 7.98 30.37 -17.44
CA ASP A 13 8.36 29.73 -18.70
C ASP A 13 7.94 28.25 -18.73
N GLY A 14 7.45 27.69 -17.62
CA GLY A 14 7.08 26.28 -17.50
C GLY A 14 8.24 25.32 -17.72
N SER A 15 9.47 25.78 -17.48
CA SER A 15 10.68 25.00 -17.72
C SER A 15 11.09 24.20 -16.48
N ASP A 16 11.79 23.11 -16.69
CA ASP A 16 12.25 22.26 -15.60
C ASP A 16 13.25 22.97 -14.68
N THR A 17 13.25 22.59 -13.41
CA THR A 17 14.27 22.99 -12.43
C THR A 17 15.14 21.79 -12.10
N ASN A 18 16.42 21.86 -12.46
CA ASN A 18 17.40 20.80 -12.22
C ASN A 18 18.50 21.31 -11.29
N ILE A 19 18.64 20.71 -10.10
CA ILE A 19 19.63 21.10 -9.09
C ILE A 19 20.42 19.89 -8.64
N ASP A 20 21.75 19.98 -8.73
CA ASP A 20 22.69 19.00 -8.19
C ASP A 20 23.52 19.65 -7.07
N SER A 21 23.36 19.14 -5.85
CA SER A 21 24.00 19.65 -4.64
C SER A 21 24.97 18.63 -4.03
N ILE A 22 26.21 19.06 -3.82
CA ILE A 22 27.27 18.28 -3.14
C ILE A 22 27.15 18.27 -1.60
N GLY A 23 25.94 18.44 -1.07
CA GLY A 23 25.65 18.39 0.36
C GLY A 23 24.18 18.71 0.63
N ALA A 24 23.84 18.86 1.91
CA ALA A 24 22.44 19.01 2.33
C ALA A 24 21.74 20.15 1.57
N LEU A 25 20.50 19.88 1.15
CA LEU A 25 19.68 20.79 0.36
C LEU A 25 18.46 21.23 1.18
N PRO A 26 18.55 22.36 1.91
CA PRO A 26 17.38 22.95 2.57
C PRO A 26 16.44 23.54 1.51
N ILE A 27 15.23 23.01 1.39
CA ILE A 27 14.25 23.42 0.37
C ILE A 27 13.30 24.46 0.97
N GLY A 28 13.20 25.61 0.32
CA GLY A 28 12.23 26.66 0.62
C GLY A 28 11.03 26.52 -0.29
N LEU A 29 11.01 27.30 -1.37
CA LEU A 29 10.01 27.22 -2.43
C LEU A 29 10.69 26.99 -3.79
N VAL A 30 10.35 25.89 -4.44
CA VAL A 30 10.75 25.55 -5.81
C VAL A 30 9.48 25.39 -6.64
N THR A 31 9.31 26.22 -7.66
CA THR A 31 8.15 26.16 -8.54
C THR A 31 8.56 26.13 -10.01
N ALA A 32 8.12 25.11 -10.73
CA ALA A 32 8.33 24.94 -12.16
C ALA A 32 7.06 25.15 -13.00
N GLY A 33 5.93 25.46 -12.35
CA GLY A 33 4.64 25.56 -13.03
C GLY A 33 4.25 24.22 -13.64
N VAL A 34 4.32 24.11 -14.96
CA VAL A 34 4.06 22.87 -15.73
C VAL A 34 5.31 22.06 -16.05
N GLY A 35 6.49 22.56 -15.70
CA GLY A 35 7.75 21.82 -15.84
C GLY A 35 7.98 20.84 -14.68
N ASP A 36 9.03 20.05 -14.80
CA ASP A 36 9.44 19.08 -13.79
C ASP A 36 10.47 19.66 -12.82
N VAL A 37 10.59 19.05 -11.65
CA VAL A 37 11.62 19.41 -10.65
C VAL A 37 12.48 18.18 -10.36
N ASN A 38 13.77 18.28 -10.68
CA ASN A 38 14.75 17.22 -10.43
C ASN A 38 15.80 17.74 -9.45
N LEU A 39 15.81 17.20 -8.24
CA LEU A 39 16.76 17.58 -7.19
C LEU A 39 17.65 16.39 -6.82
N THR A 40 18.95 16.62 -6.77
CA THR A 40 19.94 15.65 -6.30
C THR A 40 20.78 16.27 -5.18
N SER A 41 21.02 15.49 -4.13
CA SER A 41 21.78 15.92 -2.96
C SER A 41 22.67 14.79 -2.44
N SER A 42 23.96 15.08 -2.20
CA SER A 42 24.86 14.11 -1.57
C SER A 42 24.67 13.98 -0.04
N ALA A 43 23.59 14.55 0.52
CA ALA A 43 23.15 14.43 1.91
C ALA A 43 21.62 14.64 1.98
N ALA A 44 21.04 14.94 3.15
CA ALA A 44 19.60 15.11 3.30
C ALA A 44 19.00 16.30 2.51
N MET A 45 17.75 16.16 2.09
CA MET A 45 16.87 17.27 1.68
C MET A 45 15.86 17.53 2.78
N THR A 46 15.72 18.79 3.20
CA THR A 46 14.86 19.14 4.35
C THR A 46 13.90 20.26 3.98
N ASP A 47 12.65 20.16 4.43
CA ASP A 47 11.76 21.30 4.48
C ASP A 47 12.37 22.41 5.39
N THR A 48 12.23 23.66 4.96
CA THR A 48 12.63 24.86 5.71
C THR A 48 11.56 25.94 5.83
N ASN A 49 10.35 25.69 5.35
CA ASN A 49 9.25 26.64 5.38
C ASN A 49 8.02 26.14 6.18
N GLY A 50 8.10 24.92 6.77
CA GLY A 50 7.06 24.31 7.59
C GLY A 50 5.93 23.78 6.72
N ALA A 51 4.68 23.87 7.20
CA ALA A 51 3.50 23.36 6.49
C ALA A 51 3.13 24.09 5.16
N LEU A 52 4.05 24.87 4.58
CA LEU A 52 3.84 25.57 3.33
C LEU A 52 4.42 24.73 2.19
N ASN A 53 3.75 24.76 1.03
CA ASN A 53 4.22 24.00 -0.12
C ASN A 53 5.68 24.34 -0.49
N ASN A 54 6.54 23.32 -0.50
CA ASN A 54 7.93 23.41 -0.93
C ASN A 54 8.09 23.30 -2.43
N VAL A 55 7.36 22.38 -3.08
CA VAL A 55 7.53 22.09 -4.51
C VAL A 55 6.21 22.15 -5.27
N THR A 56 6.17 22.90 -6.37
CA THR A 56 5.06 22.85 -7.33
C THR A 56 5.62 22.54 -8.73
N ALA A 57 5.22 21.41 -9.30
CA ALA A 57 5.70 20.92 -10.58
C ALA A 57 4.68 19.94 -11.19
N THR A 58 4.90 19.51 -12.43
CA THR A 58 4.17 18.36 -12.98
C THR A 58 4.67 17.08 -12.30
N ASN A 59 5.97 16.80 -12.41
CA ASN A 59 6.61 15.69 -11.70
C ASN A 59 7.76 16.15 -10.82
N LEU A 60 8.07 15.33 -9.81
CA LEU A 60 9.16 15.54 -8.87
C LEU A 60 10.03 14.31 -8.74
N THR A 61 11.31 14.50 -9.00
CA THR A 61 12.35 13.48 -8.81
C THR A 61 13.33 13.96 -7.75
N LEU A 62 13.52 13.16 -6.70
CA LEU A 62 14.39 13.47 -5.57
C LEU A 62 15.40 12.34 -5.35
N SER A 63 16.69 12.65 -5.29
CA SER A 63 17.71 11.68 -4.90
C SER A 63 18.62 12.25 -3.81
N ALA A 64 18.62 11.63 -2.64
CA ALA A 64 19.35 12.11 -1.46
C ALA A 64 20.06 10.96 -0.73
N VAL A 65 21.24 11.19 -0.15
CA VAL A 65 21.94 10.10 0.56
C VAL A 65 21.32 9.79 1.93
N SER A 66 20.89 10.80 2.68
CA SER A 66 20.59 10.68 4.11
C SER A 66 19.23 11.24 4.51
N GLY A 67 18.23 11.10 3.64
CA GLY A 67 16.83 11.41 3.92
C GLY A 67 16.23 12.48 3.00
N ILE A 68 14.92 12.37 2.77
CA ILE A 68 14.08 13.37 2.12
C ILE A 68 12.94 13.73 3.09
N GLY A 69 12.84 15.00 3.44
CA GLY A 69 11.94 15.44 4.51
C GLY A 69 12.36 14.89 5.87
N LEU A 70 11.53 15.13 6.88
CA LEU A 70 11.68 14.58 8.23
C LEU A 70 10.35 13.98 8.67
N SER A 71 10.37 12.93 9.51
CA SER A 71 9.14 12.33 10.04
C SER A 71 8.27 13.28 10.87
N THR A 72 8.83 14.41 11.32
CA THR A 72 8.12 15.47 12.04
C THR A 72 7.79 16.70 11.18
N ASP A 73 8.33 16.76 9.96
CA ASP A 73 8.24 17.90 9.04
C ASP A 73 8.45 17.37 7.61
N LEU A 74 7.36 16.87 7.03
CA LEU A 74 7.35 16.26 5.70
C LEU A 74 7.68 17.34 4.67
N LEU A 75 8.26 16.95 3.53
CA LEU A 75 8.37 17.86 2.40
C LEU A 75 6.98 18.04 1.77
N ASP A 76 6.45 19.26 1.79
CA ASP A 76 5.13 19.57 1.24
C ASP A 76 5.20 19.84 -0.27
N THR A 77 4.32 19.20 -1.05
CA THR A 77 4.35 19.22 -2.51
C THR A 77 2.97 19.37 -3.15
N THR A 78 2.97 19.83 -4.39
CA THR A 78 1.83 19.82 -5.30
C THR A 78 2.34 19.32 -6.65
N VAL A 79 2.31 18.00 -6.82
CA VAL A 79 2.82 17.29 -8.01
C VAL A 79 1.89 16.14 -8.37
N SER A 80 1.94 15.72 -9.63
CA SER A 80 1.17 14.58 -10.15
C SER A 80 2.00 13.29 -10.22
N GLY A 81 3.32 13.40 -10.27
CA GLY A 81 4.23 12.25 -10.28
C GLY A 81 5.35 12.44 -9.25
N LEU A 82 5.68 11.36 -8.53
CA LEU A 82 6.81 11.33 -7.60
C LEU A 82 7.71 10.12 -7.84
N GLU A 83 9.00 10.41 -7.92
CA GLU A 83 10.08 9.45 -7.67
C GLU A 83 11.02 10.02 -6.61
N ALA A 84 11.39 9.18 -5.65
CA ALA A 84 12.25 9.57 -4.55
C ALA A 84 13.16 8.41 -4.16
N GLU A 85 14.45 8.66 -4.01
CA GLU A 85 15.40 7.63 -3.59
C GLU A 85 16.26 8.15 -2.44
N THR A 86 16.45 7.31 -1.43
CA THR A 86 17.50 7.50 -0.42
C THR A 86 18.32 6.25 -0.15
N ASP A 87 19.54 6.43 0.36
CA ASP A 87 20.30 5.32 0.96
C ASP A 87 19.85 5.09 2.41
N THR A 88 19.86 6.16 3.22
CA THR A 88 19.38 6.13 4.61
C THR A 88 18.50 7.33 4.92
N GLY A 89 17.79 7.30 6.05
CA GLY A 89 17.08 8.46 6.62
C GLY A 89 15.63 8.61 6.18
N GLY A 90 15.16 7.77 5.26
CA GLY A 90 13.76 7.66 4.87
C GLY A 90 13.29 8.75 3.91
N ILE A 91 12.04 8.62 3.48
CA ILE A 91 11.34 9.53 2.57
C ILE A 91 10.04 9.97 3.23
N HIS A 92 9.87 11.26 3.45
CA HIS A 92 8.70 11.82 4.14
C HIS A 92 8.13 12.97 3.29
N VAL A 93 7.02 12.71 2.58
CA VAL A 93 6.42 13.63 1.63
C VAL A 93 4.92 13.79 1.89
N SER A 94 4.46 15.03 1.87
CA SER A 94 3.06 15.42 1.97
C SER A 94 2.66 16.06 0.64
N ASN A 95 1.76 15.45 -0.12
CA ASN A 95 1.34 15.94 -1.44
C ASN A 95 -0.13 16.37 -1.44
N THR A 96 -0.43 17.35 -2.29
CA THR A 96 -1.80 17.76 -2.59
C THR A 96 -2.17 17.46 -4.04
N GLY A 97 -3.42 17.03 -4.25
CA GLY A 97 -3.89 16.51 -5.54
C GLY A 97 -3.68 15.00 -5.65
N ASP A 98 -3.93 14.46 -6.84
CA ASP A 98 -3.71 13.05 -7.14
C ASP A 98 -2.22 12.81 -7.40
N LEU A 99 -1.72 11.65 -6.99
CA LEU A 99 -0.30 11.31 -7.03
C LEU A 99 -0.08 9.94 -7.66
N SER A 100 0.72 9.92 -8.73
CA SER A 100 1.33 8.70 -9.26
C SER A 100 2.71 8.52 -8.65
N ILE A 101 3.03 7.29 -8.24
CA ILE A 101 4.39 6.90 -7.83
C ILE A 101 4.96 5.98 -8.90
N GLY A 102 6.21 6.26 -9.31
CA GLY A 102 6.86 5.61 -10.45
C GLY A 102 6.48 6.24 -11.80
N GLY A 103 7.19 5.81 -12.85
CA GLY A 103 6.95 6.22 -14.23
C GLY A 103 7.22 7.69 -14.54
N VAL A 104 7.91 8.41 -13.65
CA VAL A 104 8.28 9.82 -13.82
C VAL A 104 9.55 9.93 -14.66
N THR A 105 10.59 9.18 -14.32
CA THR A 105 11.83 9.07 -15.07
C THR A 105 12.14 7.61 -15.40
N GLY A 106 13.08 7.37 -16.31
CA GLY A 106 13.62 6.01 -16.53
C GLY A 106 14.84 5.71 -15.67
N LEU A 107 15.04 6.44 -14.56
CA LEU A 107 16.25 6.33 -13.72
C LEU A 107 15.95 5.84 -12.30
N LEU A 108 14.78 6.15 -11.75
CA LEU A 108 14.33 5.69 -10.42
C LEU A 108 13.04 4.88 -10.61
N GLY A 109 12.86 3.84 -9.80
CA GLY A 109 11.69 2.95 -9.89
C GLY A 109 10.49 3.36 -9.04
N GLY A 110 10.50 4.55 -8.43
CA GLY A 110 9.42 5.00 -7.54
C GLY A 110 9.96 5.66 -6.27
N ALA A 111 9.45 5.25 -5.10
CA ALA A 111 9.88 5.74 -3.79
C ALA A 111 10.66 4.65 -3.02
N VAL A 112 12.00 4.76 -2.97
CA VAL A 112 12.89 3.68 -2.51
C VAL A 112 13.86 4.13 -1.40
N VAL A 113 14.02 3.30 -0.37
CA VAL A 113 15.03 3.46 0.70
C VAL A 113 15.96 2.24 0.73
N ASN A 114 17.14 2.37 0.12
CA ASN A 114 18.04 1.24 -0.13
C ASN A 114 18.58 0.54 1.15
N THR A 115 18.82 1.27 2.25
CA THR A 115 19.45 0.70 3.45
C THR A 115 18.56 0.77 4.69
N SER A 116 18.09 1.95 5.09
CA SER A 116 17.22 2.07 6.28
C SER A 116 16.51 3.42 6.40
N GLY A 117 15.31 3.38 6.96
CA GLY A 117 14.45 4.55 7.13
C GLY A 117 13.05 4.25 6.64
N ASP A 118 12.08 4.99 7.17
CA ASP A 118 10.68 4.81 6.81
C ASP A 118 10.35 5.56 5.52
N ILE A 119 9.35 5.07 4.81
CA ILE A 119 8.65 5.82 3.77
C ILE A 119 7.31 6.25 4.35
N THR A 120 7.06 7.56 4.36
CA THR A 120 5.78 8.15 4.74
C THR A 120 5.30 9.07 3.64
N LEU A 121 4.21 8.68 2.99
CA LEU A 121 3.55 9.44 1.94
C LEU A 121 2.15 9.80 2.39
N ILE A 122 1.87 11.09 2.52
CA ILE A 122 0.54 11.60 2.87
C ILE A 122 0.04 12.38 1.66
N ASN A 123 -0.99 11.88 1.00
CA ASN A 123 -1.59 12.52 -0.16
C ASN A 123 -3.03 12.97 0.13
N ALA A 124 -3.42 14.13 -0.41
CA ALA A 124 -4.78 14.63 -0.26
C ALA A 124 -5.77 14.01 -1.27
N GLY A 125 -5.28 13.60 -2.44
CA GLY A 125 -6.05 12.93 -3.51
C GLY A 125 -5.75 11.44 -3.61
N ASP A 126 -6.04 10.87 -4.77
CA ASP A 126 -5.78 9.46 -5.07
C ASP A 126 -4.27 9.17 -5.08
N VAL A 127 -3.87 7.96 -4.69
CA VAL A 127 -2.50 7.47 -4.85
C VAL A 127 -2.52 6.27 -5.79
N SER A 128 -1.81 6.38 -6.91
CA SER A 128 -1.64 5.30 -7.88
C SER A 128 -0.18 4.84 -7.88
N ILE A 129 0.05 3.56 -7.63
CA ILE A 129 1.37 2.92 -7.61
C ILE A 129 1.40 2.00 -8.82
N VAL A 130 1.63 2.61 -9.99
CA VAL A 130 1.47 1.96 -11.29
C VAL A 130 2.63 2.39 -12.19
N ASP A 131 3.54 1.47 -12.48
CA ASP A 131 4.66 1.70 -13.40
C ASP A 131 4.92 0.44 -14.23
N THR A 132 5.37 0.59 -15.47
CA THR A 132 5.53 -0.53 -16.40
C THR A 132 6.99 -0.91 -16.62
N VAL A 133 7.92 -0.27 -15.91
CA VAL A 133 9.36 -0.43 -16.16
C VAL A 133 10.17 -1.05 -15.03
N ASP A 134 9.74 -0.94 -13.77
CA ASP A 134 10.49 -1.41 -12.61
C ASP A 134 9.60 -2.20 -11.64
N ASN A 135 10.22 -3.21 -11.00
CA ASN A 135 9.66 -3.97 -9.89
C ASN A 135 9.88 -3.18 -8.58
N ASP A 136 8.96 -3.32 -7.61
CA ASP A 136 9.10 -2.79 -6.24
C ASP A 136 9.05 -1.24 -6.16
N LEU A 137 7.93 -0.65 -6.59
CA LEU A 137 7.81 0.81 -6.75
C LEU A 137 7.89 1.59 -5.44
N VAL A 138 7.45 1.01 -4.33
CA VAL A 138 7.60 1.58 -2.99
C VAL A 138 8.28 0.57 -2.09
N ASP A 139 9.56 0.80 -1.82
CA ASP A 139 10.41 -0.25 -1.25
C ASP A 139 11.41 0.25 -0.18
N VAL A 140 11.66 -0.65 0.78
CA VAL A 140 12.74 -0.56 1.76
C VAL A 140 13.65 -1.81 1.67
N ASP A 141 14.48 -1.84 0.62
CA ASP A 141 15.30 -2.93 0.07
C ASP A 141 16.34 -3.60 1.00
N GLY A 142 16.86 -2.89 2.02
CA GLY A 142 18.11 -3.30 2.68
C GLY A 142 18.15 -3.31 4.20
N GLY A 143 17.06 -2.96 4.89
CA GLY A 143 17.13 -2.91 6.35
C GLY A 143 15.82 -2.67 7.08
N THR A 144 15.88 -1.83 8.11
CA THR A 144 14.73 -1.54 8.98
C THR A 144 14.04 -0.28 8.50
N GLY A 145 12.77 -0.38 8.19
CA GLY A 145 11.91 0.75 7.83
C GLY A 145 10.52 0.25 7.49
N SER A 146 9.52 1.05 7.82
CA SER A 146 8.12 0.80 7.51
C SER A 146 7.67 1.69 6.35
N VAL A 147 6.64 1.24 5.64
CA VAL A 147 5.95 2.05 4.63
C VAL A 147 4.61 2.50 5.22
N THR A 148 4.30 3.78 5.05
CA THR A 148 2.99 4.36 5.36
C THR A 148 2.52 5.19 4.17
N ILE A 149 1.37 4.84 3.61
CA ILE A 149 0.72 5.58 2.53
C ILE A 149 -0.70 5.95 2.95
N GLN A 150 -1.02 7.23 2.86
CA GLN A 150 -2.33 7.77 3.22
C GLN A 150 -2.92 8.57 2.06
N ALA A 151 -4.05 8.14 1.51
CA ALA A 151 -4.88 8.90 0.57
C ALA A 151 -6.06 9.52 1.34
N ASN A 152 -5.87 10.72 1.89
CA ASN A 152 -6.72 11.28 2.94
C ASN A 152 -8.04 11.91 2.48
N GLY A 153 -8.21 12.17 1.18
CA GLY A 153 -9.47 12.72 0.67
C GLY A 153 -10.62 11.74 0.88
N ALA A 154 -11.82 12.24 1.20
CA ALA A 154 -12.99 11.40 1.47
C ALA A 154 -13.45 10.55 0.26
N THR A 155 -12.94 10.87 -0.93
CA THR A 155 -13.15 10.12 -2.16
C THR A 155 -11.85 9.58 -2.72
N SER A 156 -10.80 9.54 -1.89
CA SER A 156 -9.47 9.22 -2.33
C SER A 156 -9.14 7.76 -2.14
N ASP A 157 -8.61 7.18 -3.21
CA ASP A 157 -8.32 5.77 -3.31
C ASP A 157 -6.80 5.52 -3.24
N ILE A 158 -6.42 4.31 -2.87
CA ILE A 158 -5.09 3.75 -3.13
C ILE A 158 -5.26 2.65 -4.16
N LEU A 159 -4.53 2.76 -5.26
CA LEU A 159 -4.49 1.77 -6.33
C LEU A 159 -3.06 1.24 -6.49
N THR A 160 -2.91 -0.07 -6.43
CA THR A 160 -1.77 -0.80 -7.01
C THR A 160 -2.27 -1.61 -8.20
N GLY A 161 -1.40 -2.01 -9.12
CA GLY A 161 -1.84 -2.79 -10.29
C GLY A 161 -1.08 -2.35 -11.55
N ASN A 162 -0.13 -3.17 -11.96
CA ASN A 162 0.75 -2.94 -13.12
C ASN A 162 1.52 -4.20 -13.53
N GLY A 163 1.29 -5.34 -12.88
CA GLY A 163 1.99 -6.59 -13.12
C GLY A 163 3.33 -6.70 -12.39
N ASP A 164 3.50 -5.99 -11.28
CA ASP A 164 4.70 -6.02 -10.44
C ASP A 164 4.34 -5.97 -8.94
N THR A 165 5.31 -6.28 -8.09
CA THR A 165 5.22 -5.98 -6.66
C THR A 165 5.22 -4.46 -6.49
N ALA A 166 4.13 -3.92 -5.95
CA ALA A 166 3.93 -2.49 -5.86
C ALA A 166 4.56 -1.91 -4.58
N ILE A 167 4.48 -2.64 -3.47
CA ILE A 167 4.99 -2.19 -2.18
C ILE A 167 5.67 -3.34 -1.45
N GLU A 168 6.92 -3.16 -1.06
CA GLU A 168 7.68 -4.15 -0.28
C GLU A 168 8.38 -3.53 0.94
N THR A 169 8.51 -4.31 2.01
CA THR A 169 9.48 -4.03 3.07
C THR A 169 10.18 -5.32 3.50
N VAL A 170 11.47 -5.25 3.83
CA VAL A 170 12.20 -6.44 4.31
C VAL A 170 11.84 -6.82 5.76
N SER A 171 11.52 -5.84 6.62
CA SER A 171 11.28 -6.12 8.05
C SER A 171 10.29 -5.21 8.77
N GLY A 172 9.90 -4.07 8.19
CA GLY A 172 8.97 -3.13 8.82
C GLY A 172 7.52 -3.37 8.41
N ASP A 173 6.64 -2.60 9.01
CA ASP A 173 5.21 -2.71 8.72
C ASP A 173 4.88 -1.99 7.40
N ILE A 174 3.82 -2.43 6.73
CA ILE A 174 3.17 -1.65 5.67
C ILE A 174 1.82 -1.18 6.20
N ASN A 175 1.55 0.13 6.09
CA ASN A 175 0.31 0.75 6.54
C ASN A 175 -0.31 1.55 5.40
N LEU A 176 -1.42 1.04 4.83
CA LEU A 176 -2.17 1.72 3.77
C LEU A 176 -3.51 2.20 4.33
N SER A 177 -3.83 3.48 4.10
CA SER A 177 -5.11 4.06 4.50
C SER A 177 -5.68 4.93 3.39
N ALA A 178 -6.87 4.60 2.91
CA ALA A 178 -7.59 5.39 1.92
C ALA A 178 -8.88 5.96 2.51
N GLY A 179 -9.24 7.19 2.12
CA GLY A 179 -10.48 7.80 2.54
C GLY A 179 -11.72 7.22 1.85
N GLN A 180 -11.53 6.55 0.70
CA GLN A 180 -12.55 5.75 0.03
C GLN A 180 -12.07 4.29 -0.10
N ASP A 181 -11.40 3.89 -1.17
CA ASP A 181 -11.11 2.49 -1.42
C ASP A 181 -9.63 2.16 -1.42
N ILE A 182 -9.31 0.92 -1.10
CA ILE A 182 -8.02 0.32 -1.44
C ILE A 182 -8.30 -0.76 -2.48
N LEU A 183 -7.74 -0.61 -3.68
CA LEU A 183 -7.72 -1.64 -4.71
C LEU A 183 -6.28 -2.09 -4.91
N LEU A 184 -6.02 -3.36 -4.63
CA LEU A 184 -4.74 -4.01 -4.87
C LEU A 184 -4.88 -4.95 -6.07
N GLY A 185 -4.14 -4.69 -7.14
CA GLY A 185 -4.33 -5.32 -8.45
C GLY A 185 -5.23 -4.49 -9.38
N ASP A 186 -5.47 -4.98 -10.60
CA ASP A 186 -6.38 -4.32 -11.54
C ASP A 186 -7.68 -5.12 -11.75
N SER A 187 -8.76 -4.39 -11.99
CA SER A 187 -10.09 -4.93 -12.36
C SER A 187 -10.31 -4.98 -13.88
N THR A 188 -9.35 -4.51 -14.68
CA THR A 188 -9.52 -4.34 -16.14
C THR A 188 -8.47 -5.02 -17.03
N ALA A 189 -7.28 -5.27 -16.50
CA ALA A 189 -6.19 -5.98 -17.14
C ALA A 189 -5.54 -6.97 -16.15
N ASP A 190 -4.88 -8.00 -16.69
CA ASP A 190 -4.20 -9.08 -15.94
C ASP A 190 -2.90 -8.55 -15.30
N GLU A 191 -3.06 -7.66 -14.34
CA GLU A 191 -2.01 -6.84 -13.75
C GLU A 191 -2.12 -6.92 -12.22
N PHE A 192 -1.26 -7.74 -11.62
CA PHE A 192 -1.14 -7.82 -10.17
C PHE A 192 -0.47 -6.57 -9.58
N GLY A 193 -0.61 -6.37 -8.27
CA GLY A 193 -0.05 -5.23 -7.55
C GLY A 193 0.33 -5.59 -6.13
N ASP A 194 1.30 -6.50 -5.97
CA ASP A 194 1.58 -7.15 -4.69
C ASP A 194 1.99 -6.16 -3.60
N VAL A 195 1.60 -6.49 -2.37
CA VAL A 195 1.96 -5.76 -1.16
C VAL A 195 2.56 -6.75 -0.16
N LEU A 196 3.89 -6.72 -0.05
CA LEU A 196 4.69 -7.69 0.69
C LEU A 196 5.34 -7.03 1.90
N SER A 197 4.72 -7.17 3.07
CA SER A 197 5.25 -6.58 4.30
C SER A 197 6.26 -7.52 4.97
N GLY A 198 7.43 -7.06 5.38
CA GLY A 198 8.35 -7.82 6.23
C GLY A 198 7.90 -7.93 7.70
N GLY A 199 7.07 -6.98 8.14
CA GLY A 199 6.42 -6.91 9.44
C GLY A 199 4.90 -7.19 9.34
N ASN A 200 4.08 -6.34 9.96
CA ASN A 200 2.62 -6.40 9.85
C ASN A 200 2.13 -5.62 8.62
N LEU A 201 1.08 -6.14 7.98
CA LEU A 201 0.34 -5.47 6.92
C LEU A 201 -0.98 -4.93 7.48
N ASN A 202 -1.14 -3.60 7.49
CA ASN A 202 -2.36 -2.94 7.94
C ASN A 202 -3.01 -2.19 6.77
N LEU A 203 -4.23 -2.55 6.44
CA LEU A 203 -5.02 -1.95 5.36
C LEU A 203 -6.30 -1.35 5.94
N THR A 204 -6.58 -0.09 5.64
CA THR A 204 -7.79 0.62 6.10
C THR A 204 -8.45 1.38 4.97
N ALA A 205 -9.60 0.91 4.51
CA ALA A 205 -10.41 1.59 3.51
C ALA A 205 -11.62 2.29 4.13
N GLY A 206 -11.87 3.53 3.72
CA GLY A 206 -13.04 4.32 4.12
C GLY A 206 -14.37 3.82 3.54
N ARG A 207 -14.33 2.93 2.54
CA ARG A 207 -15.45 2.21 1.95
C ARG A 207 -15.06 0.76 1.67
N ASP A 208 -14.44 0.43 0.54
CA ASP A 208 -14.20 -0.95 0.13
C ASP A 208 -12.71 -1.28 0.09
N LEU A 209 -12.38 -2.53 0.44
CA LEU A 209 -11.05 -3.08 0.20
C LEU A 209 -11.17 -4.23 -0.79
N ILE A 210 -10.44 -4.13 -1.90
CA ILE A 210 -10.48 -5.09 -2.99
C ILE A 210 -9.07 -5.60 -3.22
N LEU A 211 -8.93 -6.92 -3.25
CA LEU A 211 -7.75 -7.63 -3.71
C LEU A 211 -8.16 -8.40 -4.96
N ASP A 212 -7.57 -8.06 -6.09
CA ASP A 212 -7.96 -8.55 -7.42
C ASP A 212 -6.80 -9.26 -8.11
N ASP A 213 -7.13 -10.08 -9.10
CA ASP A 213 -6.22 -10.82 -9.95
C ASP A 213 -5.18 -11.69 -9.18
N ASP A 214 -3.97 -11.90 -9.72
CA ASP A 214 -2.87 -12.64 -9.08
C ASP A 214 -2.17 -11.82 -7.99
N THR A 215 -2.90 -10.95 -7.27
CA THR A 215 -2.32 -10.02 -6.30
C THR A 215 -2.21 -10.63 -4.91
N PHE A 216 -1.01 -10.51 -4.34
CA PHE A 216 -0.68 -10.97 -3.00
C PHE A 216 -0.60 -9.83 -2.01
N ALA A 217 -1.33 -9.95 -0.91
CA ALA A 217 -1.25 -9.07 0.25
C ALA A 217 -0.71 -9.88 1.42
N HIS A 218 0.61 -9.95 1.55
CA HIS A 218 1.29 -10.87 2.46
C HIS A 218 1.99 -10.16 3.62
N SER A 219 2.20 -10.90 4.71
CA SER A 219 2.97 -10.40 5.86
C SER A 219 4.02 -11.41 6.34
N ASN A 220 5.22 -10.88 6.55
CA ASN A 220 6.47 -11.47 7.00
C ASN A 220 6.96 -12.67 6.20
N GLU A 221 7.32 -12.46 4.93
CA GLU A 221 7.98 -13.46 4.06
C GLU A 221 9.24 -14.11 4.67
N SER A 222 9.86 -13.46 5.67
CA SER A 222 11.01 -14.02 6.39
C SER A 222 10.65 -15.18 7.35
N GLY A 223 9.36 -15.46 7.54
CA GLY A 223 8.84 -16.55 8.35
C GLY A 223 8.88 -16.30 9.87
N LEU A 224 9.10 -15.04 10.30
CA LEU A 224 9.21 -14.67 11.72
C LEU A 224 7.85 -14.30 12.36
N GLY A 225 6.76 -14.29 11.59
CA GLY A 225 5.43 -13.91 12.04
C GLY A 225 5.11 -12.43 11.82
N GLY A 226 4.17 -12.13 10.93
CA GLY A 226 3.57 -10.80 10.71
C GLY A 226 2.06 -10.93 10.73
N ASN A 227 1.34 -9.93 11.22
CA ASN A 227 -0.12 -9.96 11.16
C ASN A 227 -0.63 -9.20 9.95
N ILE A 228 -1.70 -9.68 9.35
CA ILE A 228 -2.52 -8.92 8.41
C ILE A 228 -3.76 -8.42 9.16
N VAL A 229 -4.01 -7.11 9.08
CA VAL A 229 -5.24 -6.50 9.55
C VAL A 229 -5.85 -5.67 8.42
N ALA A 230 -6.93 -6.16 7.82
CA ALA A 230 -7.68 -5.47 6.78
C ALA A 230 -9.02 -4.97 7.35
N ASN A 231 -9.26 -3.66 7.24
CA ASN A 231 -10.51 -3.03 7.66
C ASN A 231 -11.14 -2.28 6.50
N ALA A 232 -12.43 -2.53 6.25
CA ALA A 232 -13.23 -1.78 5.30
C ALA A 232 -14.54 -1.34 5.98
N VAL A 233 -14.96 -0.10 5.75
CA VAL A 233 -16.23 0.42 6.29
C VAL A 233 -17.43 -0.26 5.64
N ASN A 234 -17.29 -0.71 4.40
CA ASN A 234 -18.26 -1.48 3.65
C ASN A 234 -17.69 -2.87 3.39
N ASP A 235 -17.22 -3.20 2.19
CA ASP A 235 -16.94 -4.59 1.84
C ASP A 235 -15.42 -4.90 1.79
N ILE A 236 -15.07 -6.15 2.12
CA ILE A 236 -13.77 -6.73 1.76
C ILE A 236 -14.02 -7.78 0.67
N ILE A 237 -13.35 -7.63 -0.47
CA ILE A 237 -13.56 -8.45 -1.66
C ILE A 237 -12.21 -9.03 -2.09
N LEU A 238 -12.14 -10.35 -2.14
CA LEU A 238 -11.07 -11.08 -2.84
C LEU A 238 -11.67 -11.61 -4.12
N THR A 239 -11.12 -11.18 -5.25
CA THR A 239 -11.65 -11.55 -6.55
C THR A 239 -10.57 -11.82 -7.58
N ASP A 240 -10.98 -12.30 -8.73
CA ASP A 240 -10.17 -12.62 -9.89
C ASP A 240 -11.02 -12.15 -11.08
N THR A 241 -10.76 -10.94 -11.55
CA THR A 241 -11.45 -10.40 -12.71
C THR A 241 -10.85 -10.93 -14.02
N ASN A 242 -9.55 -11.16 -14.05
CA ASN A 242 -8.76 -11.49 -15.23
C ASN A 242 -7.80 -12.67 -15.00
N SER A 243 -7.17 -12.79 -13.83
CA SER A 243 -6.28 -13.90 -13.49
C SER A 243 -6.39 -14.40 -12.04
N ALA A 244 -6.33 -15.71 -11.86
CA ALA A 244 -6.48 -16.34 -10.55
C ALA A 244 -5.24 -16.11 -9.67
N GLY A 245 -5.47 -15.65 -8.43
CA GLY A 245 -4.44 -15.71 -7.41
C GLY A 245 -4.67 -14.90 -6.14
N ALA A 246 -5.65 -13.99 -6.11
CA ALA A 246 -5.81 -13.04 -5.00
C ALA A 246 -5.73 -13.69 -3.62
N GLU A 247 -4.82 -13.21 -2.78
CA GLU A 247 -4.45 -13.89 -1.53
C GLU A 247 -4.08 -12.94 -0.38
N PHE A 248 -4.68 -13.19 0.78
CA PHE A 248 -4.10 -12.75 2.05
C PHE A 248 -3.35 -13.91 2.72
N GLN A 249 -2.05 -13.76 2.92
CA GLN A 249 -1.24 -14.78 3.60
C GLN A 249 -0.39 -14.18 4.73
N ALA A 250 -0.59 -14.68 5.95
CA ALA A 250 0.30 -14.38 7.07
C ALA A 250 1.27 -15.54 7.32
N HIS A 251 2.56 -15.26 7.19
CA HIS A 251 3.62 -16.26 7.37
C HIS A 251 3.99 -16.46 8.83
N GLY A 252 4.65 -17.58 9.13
CA GLY A 252 5.04 -17.94 10.49
C GLY A 252 3.83 -18.03 11.44
N ASP A 253 3.96 -17.59 12.68
CA ASP A 253 2.85 -17.57 13.65
C ASP A 253 1.94 -16.32 13.49
N GLY A 254 2.02 -15.65 12.34
CA GLY A 254 1.24 -14.48 11.97
C GLY A 254 -0.25 -14.75 11.78
N SER A 255 -1.11 -13.81 12.18
CA SER A 255 -2.57 -13.95 12.05
C SER A 255 -3.16 -13.09 10.95
N VAL A 256 -4.28 -13.51 10.36
CA VAL A 256 -5.07 -12.69 9.43
C VAL A 256 -6.37 -12.25 10.09
N THR A 257 -6.65 -10.95 10.08
CA THR A 257 -7.91 -10.36 10.56
C THR A 257 -8.56 -9.54 9.46
N LEU A 258 -9.76 -9.93 9.03
CA LEU A 258 -10.58 -9.20 8.06
C LEU A 258 -11.83 -8.64 8.77
N ASN A 259 -12.01 -7.32 8.73
CA ASN A 259 -13.16 -6.62 9.34
C ASN A 259 -13.90 -5.79 8.30
N ALA A 260 -15.08 -6.24 7.88
CA ALA A 260 -15.96 -5.55 6.96
C ALA A 260 -17.20 -5.00 7.68
N GLY A 261 -17.51 -3.72 7.47
CA GLY A 261 -18.78 -3.12 7.92
C GLY A 261 -20.00 -3.54 7.07
N GLY A 262 -19.76 -4.16 5.92
CA GLY A 262 -20.67 -4.87 5.04
C GLY A 262 -20.30 -6.36 4.98
N ASP A 263 -19.99 -6.86 3.80
CA ASP A 263 -19.72 -8.27 3.49
C ASP A 263 -18.21 -8.56 3.40
N VAL A 264 -17.83 -9.82 3.66
CA VAL A 264 -16.55 -10.38 3.20
C VAL A 264 -16.87 -11.36 2.07
N THR A 265 -16.38 -11.08 0.87
CA THR A 265 -16.65 -11.91 -0.32
C THR A 265 -15.35 -12.44 -0.89
N MET A 266 -15.26 -13.75 -1.06
CA MET A 266 -14.18 -14.43 -1.77
C MET A 266 -14.80 -15.11 -2.98
N THR A 267 -14.41 -14.73 -4.19
CA THR A 267 -14.94 -15.32 -5.43
C THR A 267 -14.05 -16.44 -5.96
N ALA A 268 -14.60 -17.37 -6.73
CA ALA A 268 -13.83 -18.41 -7.39
C ALA A 268 -12.66 -17.81 -8.18
N GLY A 269 -11.49 -18.44 -8.09
CA GLY A 269 -10.26 -17.95 -8.72
C GLY A 269 -9.27 -17.35 -7.72
N SER A 270 -9.73 -16.78 -6.61
CA SER A 270 -8.82 -16.31 -5.55
C SER A 270 -8.15 -17.50 -4.83
N ASN A 271 -6.89 -17.36 -4.39
CA ASN A 271 -6.25 -18.34 -3.50
C ASN A 271 -6.86 -18.30 -2.09
N GLY A 272 -7.35 -17.12 -1.70
CA GLY A 272 -8.18 -16.92 -0.52
C GLY A 272 -7.40 -16.39 0.67
N VAL A 273 -7.50 -17.04 1.83
CA VAL A 273 -6.90 -16.55 3.07
C VAL A 273 -6.15 -17.66 3.80
N GLU A 274 -4.84 -17.46 4.02
CA GLU A 274 -3.95 -18.48 4.57
C GLU A 274 -3.11 -17.97 5.76
N THR A 275 -2.78 -18.90 6.65
CA THR A 275 -1.69 -18.76 7.63
C THR A 275 -0.85 -20.05 7.64
N ASP A 276 0.46 -19.93 7.52
CA ASP A 276 1.37 -21.10 7.42
C ASP A 276 1.75 -21.72 8.77
N GLY A 277 1.62 -20.95 9.86
CA GLY A 277 1.94 -21.38 11.23
C GLY A 277 0.74 -21.32 12.16
N ALA A 278 0.99 -21.17 13.47
CA ALA A 278 -0.07 -21.30 14.47
C ALA A 278 -1.00 -20.07 14.58
N GLY A 279 -0.85 -19.10 13.69
CA GLY A 279 -1.67 -17.89 13.66
C GLY A 279 -3.13 -18.16 13.35
N ALA A 280 -4.01 -17.35 13.92
CA ALA A 280 -5.44 -17.48 13.71
C ALA A 280 -5.90 -16.72 12.47
N ILE A 281 -7.01 -17.15 11.89
CA ILE A 281 -7.76 -16.36 10.91
C ILE A 281 -9.06 -15.91 11.56
N THR A 282 -9.31 -14.60 11.56
CA THR A 282 -10.56 -14.02 12.04
C THR A 282 -11.21 -13.20 10.94
N MET A 283 -12.44 -13.56 10.55
CA MET A 283 -13.24 -12.81 9.60
C MET A 283 -14.50 -12.31 10.28
N THR A 284 -14.74 -11.00 10.27
CA THR A 284 -15.95 -10.38 10.79
C THR A 284 -16.59 -9.53 9.71
N ALA A 285 -17.80 -9.92 9.31
CA ALA A 285 -18.68 -9.13 8.45
C ALA A 285 -19.90 -8.66 9.26
N ASN A 286 -20.34 -7.42 9.06
CA ASN A 286 -21.66 -7.01 9.54
C ASN A 286 -22.74 -7.75 8.75
N GLY A 287 -22.59 -7.84 7.44
CA GLY A 287 -23.44 -8.58 6.53
C GLY A 287 -23.07 -10.06 6.51
N SER A 288 -22.79 -10.58 5.32
CA SER A 288 -22.51 -11.97 5.03
C SER A 288 -21.03 -12.24 4.82
N VAL A 289 -20.65 -13.50 4.95
CA VAL A 289 -19.37 -14.02 4.50
C VAL A 289 -19.63 -15.04 3.39
N VAL A 290 -19.11 -14.77 2.19
CA VAL A 290 -19.24 -15.64 1.02
C VAL A 290 -17.88 -16.27 0.74
N LEU A 291 -17.82 -17.60 0.82
CA LEU A 291 -16.61 -18.39 0.65
C LEU A 291 -16.71 -19.22 -0.64
N ASP A 292 -16.12 -18.73 -1.73
CA ASP A 292 -15.91 -19.50 -2.96
C ASP A 292 -14.46 -20.03 -3.05
N SER A 293 -13.59 -19.58 -2.14
CA SER A 293 -12.18 -19.94 -2.07
C SER A 293 -11.78 -20.42 -0.68
N ALA A 294 -10.56 -20.94 -0.55
CA ALA A 294 -10.09 -21.58 0.68
C ALA A 294 -9.76 -20.57 1.78
N VAL A 295 -10.05 -20.97 3.02
CA VAL A 295 -9.60 -20.36 4.26
C VAL A 295 -8.80 -21.41 5.03
N THR A 296 -7.47 -21.29 5.00
CA THR A 296 -6.54 -22.30 5.51
C THR A 296 -5.78 -21.75 6.71
N GLY A 297 -6.20 -22.14 7.91
CA GLY A 297 -5.56 -21.74 9.16
C GLY A 297 -4.68 -22.85 9.73
N GLY A 298 -3.41 -22.58 10.01
CA GLY A 298 -2.60 -23.45 10.88
C GLY A 298 -2.99 -23.28 12.36
N GLY A 299 -3.53 -22.12 12.75
CA GLY A 299 -4.26 -21.87 13.98
C GLY A 299 -5.78 -21.90 13.82
N ASN A 300 -6.51 -21.37 14.81
CA ASN A 300 -7.98 -21.39 14.79
C ASN A 300 -8.54 -20.49 13.69
N VAL A 301 -9.65 -20.91 13.08
CA VAL A 301 -10.44 -20.06 12.17
C VAL A 301 -11.74 -19.66 12.87
N THR A 302 -11.99 -18.35 12.96
CA THR A 302 -13.24 -17.76 13.45
C THR A 302 -13.88 -16.92 12.36
N ILE A 303 -15.13 -17.23 11.98
CA ILE A 303 -15.88 -16.46 10.99
C ILE A 303 -17.21 -16.02 11.60
N THR A 304 -17.46 -14.71 11.57
CA THR A 304 -18.67 -14.09 12.10
C THR A 304 -19.39 -13.26 11.03
N ALA A 305 -20.63 -13.63 10.73
CA ALA A 305 -21.58 -12.84 9.95
C ALA A 305 -22.67 -12.30 10.89
N THR A 306 -22.55 -11.02 11.27
CA THR A 306 -23.32 -10.45 12.39
C THR A 306 -24.81 -10.35 12.09
N THR A 307 -25.17 -10.02 10.85
CA THR A 307 -26.56 -9.87 10.39
C THR A 307 -26.88 -10.76 9.18
N GLY A 308 -25.86 -11.24 8.47
CA GLY A 308 -25.99 -12.08 7.29
C GLY A 308 -25.78 -13.58 7.54
N SER A 309 -25.34 -14.27 6.51
CA SER A 309 -25.06 -15.72 6.49
C SER A 309 -23.57 -15.99 6.22
N ILE A 310 -23.12 -17.19 6.56
CA ILE A 310 -21.86 -17.74 6.04
C ILE A 310 -22.23 -18.76 4.96
N THR A 311 -21.80 -18.52 3.71
CA THR A 311 -22.19 -19.34 2.55
C THR A 311 -20.97 -19.99 1.90
N ASP A 312 -21.03 -21.30 1.68
CA ASP A 312 -20.21 -21.98 0.68
C ASP A 312 -20.72 -21.58 -0.72
N ALA A 313 -19.83 -21.13 -1.61
CA ALA A 313 -20.16 -20.81 -2.99
C ALA A 313 -19.51 -21.77 -4.02
N ASN A 314 -18.56 -22.64 -3.61
CA ASN A 314 -17.78 -23.49 -4.53
C ASN A 314 -18.27 -24.94 -4.66
N ALA A 315 -19.37 -25.29 -3.99
CA ALA A 315 -20.14 -26.52 -4.21
C ALA A 315 -19.33 -27.82 -4.08
N GLY A 316 -18.73 -28.04 -2.89
CA GLY A 316 -18.26 -29.36 -2.45
C GLY A 316 -16.76 -29.50 -2.18
N SER A 317 -15.98 -28.41 -2.23
CA SER A 317 -14.63 -28.36 -1.66
C SER A 317 -14.70 -27.92 -0.21
N ASN A 318 -13.78 -28.38 0.64
CA ASN A 318 -13.69 -27.82 2.00
C ASN A 318 -13.26 -26.35 1.89
N ASN A 319 -14.14 -25.41 2.24
CA ASN A 319 -13.80 -23.98 2.20
C ASN A 319 -12.96 -23.58 3.41
N VAL A 320 -13.07 -24.28 4.53
CA VAL A 320 -12.36 -23.93 5.77
C VAL A 320 -11.58 -25.13 6.30
N THR A 321 -10.26 -24.95 6.46
CA THR A 321 -9.37 -25.95 7.05
C THR A 321 -8.64 -25.35 8.24
N ALA A 322 -8.87 -25.87 9.44
CA ALA A 322 -8.16 -25.47 10.66
C ALA A 322 -8.29 -26.52 11.79
N PRO A 323 -7.43 -26.48 12.82
CA PRO A 323 -7.58 -27.31 14.02
C PRO A 323 -8.89 -27.08 14.78
N VAL A 324 -9.37 -25.84 14.79
CA VAL A 324 -10.64 -25.42 15.37
C VAL A 324 -11.30 -24.44 14.43
N ILE A 325 -12.59 -24.66 14.15
CA ILE A 325 -13.41 -23.83 13.29
C ILE A 325 -14.62 -23.35 14.11
N ASP A 326 -14.72 -22.05 14.30
CA ASP A 326 -15.82 -21.38 15.00
C ASP A 326 -16.60 -20.49 14.00
N LEU A 327 -17.80 -20.94 13.60
CA LEU A 327 -18.66 -20.21 12.66
C LEU A 327 -19.90 -19.67 13.39
N ASN A 328 -20.14 -18.37 13.25
CA ASN A 328 -21.28 -17.70 13.86
C ASN A 328 -21.99 -16.82 12.82
N ALA A 329 -23.26 -17.11 12.53
CA ALA A 329 -24.04 -16.35 11.55
C ALA A 329 -25.48 -16.15 12.02
N ALA A 330 -26.03 -14.97 11.79
CA ALA A 330 -27.40 -14.65 12.19
C ALA A 330 -28.47 -15.38 11.37
N THR A 331 -28.21 -15.61 10.08
CA THR A 331 -29.22 -16.18 9.15
C THR A 331 -28.88 -17.58 8.64
N GLY A 332 -27.72 -18.14 8.99
CA GLY A 332 -27.36 -19.53 8.71
C GLY A 332 -25.89 -19.71 8.31
N VAL A 333 -25.42 -20.95 8.43
CA VAL A 333 -24.09 -21.41 8.03
C VAL A 333 -24.28 -22.54 7.02
N GLY A 334 -23.65 -22.44 5.84
CA GLY A 334 -23.72 -23.47 4.79
C GLY A 334 -25.02 -23.47 3.97
N VAL A 335 -25.59 -22.30 3.65
CA VAL A 335 -26.89 -22.20 2.95
C VAL A 335 -26.86 -22.57 1.45
N ALA A 336 -25.74 -23.06 0.90
CA ALA A 336 -25.67 -23.69 -0.43
C ALA A 336 -25.24 -25.18 -0.40
N ASP A 337 -24.26 -25.56 0.45
CA ASP A 337 -23.88 -26.94 0.82
C ASP A 337 -23.09 -26.94 2.17
N ALA A 338 -22.64 -28.11 2.65
CA ALA A 338 -21.79 -28.24 3.83
C ALA A 338 -20.38 -27.65 3.60
N LEU A 339 -19.95 -26.79 4.53
CA LEU A 339 -18.62 -26.18 4.61
C LEU A 339 -17.50 -27.15 5.04
#